data_AF-A0A973I9S9-F1
#
_entry.id   AF-A0A973I9S9-F1
#
_cell.length_a   1.000
_cell.length_b   1.000
_cell.length_c   1.000
_cell.angle_alpha   90.00
_cell.angle_beta   90.00
_cell.angle_gamma   90.00
#
_symmetry.space_group_name_H-M   'P 1'
#
loop_
_entity.id
_entity.type
_entity.pdbx_description
1 polymer ?
#
loop_
_entity_poly.entity_id
_entity_poly.type
_entity_poly.pdbx_seq_one_letter_code
_entity_poly.pdbx_strand_id
1 'polypeptide(L)'
;MQAHNTAQHYGSVAKTFHWLTALLILTLIPTGIIANGLPFETSEELARKARLFSVHKTLGVVLFFVALARILWALRQRKPDGLASHNKVEGFAAETVHWLLYGSLVLVPMTGWIHHAATTGFAPIWWPF
;
A
#
# COMPACT_ATOMS: atom_id res chain seq x y z
N MET A 1 -8.34 -21.03 -12.36
CA MET A 1 -8.95 -19.68 -12.22
C MET A 1 -8.51 -18.81 -13.40
N GLN A 2 -9.38 -17.98 -13.96
CA GLN A 2 -9.00 -17.08 -15.06
C GLN A 2 -8.11 -15.94 -14.57
N ALA A 3 -7.07 -15.59 -15.34
CA ALA A 3 -6.14 -14.52 -14.97
C ALA A 3 -6.77 -13.11 -15.06
N HIS A 4 -7.62 -12.91 -16.07
CA HIS A 4 -8.30 -11.65 -16.38
C HIS A 4 -9.69 -11.58 -15.74
N ASN A 5 -10.22 -10.37 -15.63
CA ASN A 5 -11.59 -10.14 -15.16
C ASN A 5 -12.61 -10.61 -16.21
N THR A 6 -13.76 -11.06 -15.72
CA THR A 6 -14.98 -11.27 -16.53
C THR A 6 -16.03 -10.23 -16.17
N ALA A 7 -17.18 -10.24 -16.87
CA ALA A 7 -18.29 -9.35 -16.55
C ALA A 7 -18.82 -9.57 -15.11
N GLN A 8 -18.68 -10.79 -14.58
CA GLN A 8 -19.23 -11.16 -13.27
C GLN A 8 -18.17 -11.29 -12.17
N HIS A 9 -16.90 -11.49 -12.50
CA HIS A 9 -15.87 -11.85 -11.51
C HIS A 9 -14.51 -11.21 -11.77
N TYR A 10 -13.80 -10.91 -10.67
CA TYR A 10 -12.38 -10.56 -10.74
C TYR A 10 -11.50 -11.78 -11.05
N GLY A 11 -10.54 -11.58 -11.94
CA GLY A 11 -9.51 -12.57 -12.28
C GLY A 11 -8.54 -12.82 -11.12
N SER A 12 -7.77 -13.90 -11.20
CA SER A 12 -6.80 -14.28 -10.17
C SER A 12 -5.73 -13.21 -9.96
N VAL A 13 -5.25 -12.56 -11.03
CA VAL A 13 -4.22 -11.50 -10.91
C VAL A 13 -4.75 -10.30 -10.12
N ALA A 14 -5.98 -9.87 -10.39
CA ALA A 14 -6.61 -8.77 -9.66
C ALA A 14 -6.79 -9.12 -8.16
N LYS A 15 -7.22 -10.35 -7.86
CA LYS A 15 -7.36 -10.85 -6.49
C LYS A 15 -6.02 -10.94 -5.77
N THR A 16 -4.98 -11.44 -6.43
CA THR A 16 -3.62 -11.51 -5.88
C THR A 16 -3.10 -10.12 -5.53
N PHE A 17 -3.19 -9.15 -6.44
CA PHE A 17 -2.80 -7.77 -6.14
C PHE A 17 -3.59 -7.18 -4.98
N HIS A 18 -4.89 -7.44 -4.91
CA HIS A 18 -5.75 -6.96 -3.82
C HIS A 18 -5.30 -7.51 -2.47
N TRP A 19 -5.18 -8.83 -2.34
CA TRP A 19 -4.80 -9.47 -1.09
C TRP A 19 -3.36 -9.20 -0.69
N LEU A 20 -2.44 -9.11 -1.66
CA LEU A 20 -1.07 -8.69 -1.40
C LEU A 20 -1.01 -7.26 -0.86
N THR A 21 -1.76 -6.35 -1.48
CA THR A 21 -1.88 -4.96 -0.99
C THR A 21 -2.44 -4.92 0.43
N ALA A 22 -3.52 -5.68 0.69
CA ALA A 22 -4.13 -5.74 2.02
C ALA A 22 -3.14 -6.26 3.08
N LEU A 23 -2.41 -7.35 2.77
CA LEU A 23 -1.39 -7.91 3.66
C LEU A 23 -0.28 -6.89 3.98
N LEU A 24 0.21 -6.19 2.95
CA LEU A 24 1.24 -5.16 3.11
C LEU A 24 0.76 -4.00 4.00
N ILE A 25 -0.47 -3.50 3.79
CA ILE A 25 -1.05 -2.44 4.62
C ILE A 25 -1.21 -2.92 6.07
N LEU A 26 -1.76 -4.12 6.27
CA LEU A 26 -1.93 -4.70 7.60
C LEU A 26 -0.61 -4.96 8.32
N THR A 27 0.51 -5.05 7.59
CA THR A 27 1.86 -5.13 8.17
C THR A 27 2.43 -3.73 8.43
N LEU A 28 2.24 -2.78 7.51
CA LEU A 28 2.80 -1.44 7.58
C LEU A 28 2.20 -0.60 8.70
N ILE A 29 0.88 -0.66 8.91
CA ILE A 29 0.20 0.10 9.97
C ILE A 29 0.78 -0.23 11.35
N PRO A 30 0.77 -1.49 11.83
CA PRO A 30 1.29 -1.81 13.16
C PRO A 30 2.80 -1.58 13.25
N THR A 31 3.58 -1.92 12.22
CA THR A 31 5.04 -1.68 12.26
C THR A 31 5.37 -0.20 12.44
N GLY A 32 4.65 0.70 11.76
CA GLY A 32 4.82 2.14 11.92
C GLY A 32 4.43 2.65 13.31
N ILE A 33 3.27 2.21 13.83
CA ILE A 33 2.78 2.58 15.16
C ILE A 33 3.74 2.09 16.26
N ILE A 34 4.14 0.82 16.19
CA ILE A 34 5.06 0.21 17.16
C ILE A 34 6.41 0.92 17.10
N ALA A 35 7.00 1.12 15.91
CA ALA A 35 8.28 1.80 15.77
C ALA A 35 8.24 3.22 16.36
N ASN A 36 7.16 3.96 16.12
CA ASN A 36 7.00 5.31 16.64
C ASN A 36 7.00 5.35 18.18
N GLY A 37 6.30 4.39 18.81
CA GLY A 37 6.16 4.28 20.27
C GLY A 37 7.36 3.68 21.01
N LEU A 38 8.38 3.17 20.30
CA LEU A 38 9.56 2.62 20.98
C LEU A 38 10.44 3.70 21.62
N PRO A 39 11.07 3.41 22.78
CA PRO A 39 12.05 4.27 23.40
C PRO A 39 13.32 4.39 22.55
N PHE A 40 14.16 5.37 22.85
CA PHE A 40 15.40 5.63 22.12
C PHE A 40 16.55 6.11 23.02
N GLU A 41 16.48 5.85 24.32
CA GLU A 41 17.43 6.41 25.29
C GLU A 41 18.73 5.61 25.39
N THR A 42 18.64 4.30 25.15
CA THR A 42 19.80 3.42 25.05
C THR A 42 20.13 3.09 23.59
N SER A 43 21.40 2.74 23.33
CA SER A 43 21.84 2.32 22.00
C SER A 43 21.09 1.07 21.50
N GLU A 44 20.71 0.16 22.38
CA GLU A 44 19.94 -1.04 22.03
C GLU A 44 18.50 -0.69 21.62
N GLU A 45 17.84 0.19 22.37
CA GLU A 45 16.50 0.67 22.05
C GLU A 45 16.47 1.43 20.73
N LEU A 46 17.45 2.33 20.52
CA LEU A 46 17.62 3.05 19.27
C LEU A 46 17.83 2.10 18.09
N ALA A 47 18.68 1.07 18.23
CA ALA A 47 18.91 0.08 17.19
C ALA A 47 17.64 -0.70 16.85
N ARG A 48 16.83 -1.06 17.86
CA ARG A 48 15.55 -1.75 17.65
C ARG A 48 14.52 -0.85 16.97
N LYS A 49 14.42 0.42 17.39
CA LYS A 49 13.56 1.43 16.74
C LYS A 49 13.95 1.65 15.29
N ALA A 50 15.24 1.84 15.01
CA ALA A 50 15.76 2.01 13.67
C ALA A 50 15.47 0.80 12.78
N ARG A 51 15.65 -0.43 13.29
CA ARG A 51 15.33 -1.66 12.55
C ARG A 51 13.87 -1.72 12.12
N LEU A 52 12.93 -1.42 13.01
CA LEU A 52 11.50 -1.45 12.65
C LEU A 52 11.13 -0.36 11.65
N PHE A 53 11.71 0.83 11.75
CA PHE A 53 11.54 1.85 10.72
C PHE A 53 12.13 1.43 9.38
N SER A 54 13.28 0.75 9.35
CA SER A 54 13.85 0.19 8.11
C SER A 54 12.93 -0.84 7.48
N VAL A 55 12.35 -1.75 8.28
CA VAL A 55 11.33 -2.71 7.80
C VAL A 55 10.13 -1.96 7.23
N HIS A 56 9.57 -1.00 7.97
CA HIS A 56 8.40 -0.23 7.55
C HIS A 56 8.66 0.53 6.23
N LYS A 57 9.77 1.26 6.13
CA LYS A 57 10.10 2.04 4.93
C LYS A 57 10.37 1.15 3.73
N THR A 58 11.08 0.04 3.91
CA THR A 58 11.37 -0.92 2.84
C THR A 58 10.08 -1.57 2.32
N LEU A 59 9.20 -2.04 3.22
CA LEU A 59 7.90 -2.58 2.83
C LEU A 59 6.98 -1.50 2.22
N GLY A 60 7.13 -0.24 2.64
CA GLY A 60 6.40 0.89 2.08
C GLY A 60 6.74 1.13 0.61
N VAL A 61 8.02 1.04 0.24
CA VAL A 61 8.46 1.07 -1.17
C VAL A 61 7.93 -0.14 -1.95
N VAL A 62 7.97 -1.34 -1.36
CA VAL A 62 7.40 -2.54 -2.00
C VAL A 62 5.91 -2.33 -2.26
N LEU A 63 5.15 -1.83 -1.29
CA LEU A 63 3.74 -1.50 -1.44
C LEU A 63 3.52 -0.46 -2.54
N PHE A 64 4.36 0.58 -2.64
CA PHE A 64 4.27 1.58 -3.70
C PHE A 64 4.35 0.95 -5.10
N PHE A 65 5.37 0.13 -5.36
CA PHE A 65 5.49 -0.53 -6.66
C PHE A 65 4.38 -1.57 -6.92
N VAL A 66 3.95 -2.31 -5.88
CA VAL A 66 2.78 -3.21 -5.97
C VAL A 66 1.52 -2.43 -6.31
N ALA A 67 1.32 -1.24 -5.72
CA ALA A 67 0.18 -0.38 -6.00
C ALA A 67 0.20 0.15 -7.44
N LEU A 68 1.36 0.61 -7.93
CA LEU A 68 1.52 1.01 -9.33
C LEU A 68 1.20 -0.14 -10.29
N ALA A 69 1.77 -1.32 -10.05
CA ALA A 69 1.48 -2.51 -10.85
C ALA A 69 -0.01 -2.89 -10.82
N ARG A 70 -0.64 -2.81 -9.64
CA ARG A 70 -2.08 -3.05 -9.45
C ARG A 70 -2.94 -2.05 -10.23
N ILE A 71 -2.59 -0.76 -10.20
CA ILE A 71 -3.31 0.30 -10.92
C ILE A 71 -3.17 0.08 -12.43
N LEU A 72 -1.94 -0.12 -12.92
CA LEU A 72 -1.67 -0.39 -14.34
C LEU A 72 -2.39 -1.65 -14.83
N TRP A 73 -2.48 -2.69 -14.00
CA TRP A 73 -3.27 -3.88 -14.31
C TRP A 73 -4.75 -3.54 -14.39
N ALA A 74 -5.30 -2.87 -13.38
CA ALA A 74 -6.73 -2.53 -13.31
C ALA A 74 -7.19 -1.67 -14.50
N LEU A 75 -6.38 -0.72 -14.96
CA LEU A 75 -6.67 0.12 -16.14
C LEU A 75 -6.84 -0.68 -17.44
N ARG A 76 -6.28 -1.89 -17.53
CA ARG A 76 -6.40 -2.78 -18.71
C ARG A 76 -7.51 -3.81 -18.58
N GLN A 77 -8.17 -3.92 -17.42
CA GLN A 77 -9.21 -4.91 -17.20
C GLN A 77 -10.59 -4.32 -17.46
N ARG A 78 -11.51 -5.19 -17.92
CA ARG A 78 -12.94 -4.89 -17.81
C ARG A 78 -13.32 -4.75 -16.33
N LYS A 79 -14.07 -3.70 -16.01
CA LYS A 79 -14.72 -3.56 -14.70
C LYS A 79 -15.91 -4.51 -14.67
N PRO A 80 -15.99 -5.45 -13.70
CA PRO A 80 -17.18 -6.27 -13.53
C PRO A 80 -18.40 -5.38 -13.32
N ASP A 81 -19.55 -5.78 -13.86
CA ASP A 81 -20.77 -4.97 -13.77
C ASP A 81 -21.14 -4.82 -12.28
N GLY A 82 -21.25 -3.57 -11.83
CA GLY A 82 -21.57 -3.28 -10.43
C GLY A 82 -23.00 -3.66 -10.12
N LEU A 83 -23.24 -4.28 -8.96
CA LEU A 83 -24.59 -4.58 -8.44
C LEU A 83 -25.44 -3.31 -8.19
N ALA A 84 -24.83 -2.13 -8.25
CA ALA A 84 -25.40 -0.81 -7.92
C ALA A 84 -26.35 -0.24 -9.00
N SER A 85 -27.13 -1.07 -9.68
CA SER A 85 -28.11 -0.63 -10.68
C SER A 85 -29.21 0.28 -10.08
N HIS A 86 -29.43 0.25 -8.75
CA HIS A 86 -30.61 0.86 -8.13
C HIS A 86 -30.35 2.12 -7.27
N ASN A 87 -29.17 2.31 -6.67
CA ASN A 87 -28.86 3.49 -5.83
C ASN A 87 -27.63 4.26 -6.33
N LYS A 88 -27.87 5.41 -6.98
CA LYS A 88 -26.82 6.26 -7.55
C LYS A 88 -25.88 6.84 -6.49
N VAL A 89 -26.36 7.05 -5.25
CA VAL A 89 -25.55 7.61 -4.16
C VAL A 89 -24.50 6.60 -3.70
N GLU A 90 -24.90 5.34 -3.51
CA GLU A 90 -23.99 4.25 -3.14
C GLU A 90 -22.92 4.02 -4.22
N GLY A 91 -23.30 4.03 -5.49
CA GLY A 91 -22.37 3.89 -6.61
C GLY A 91 -21.32 5.01 -6.63
N PHE A 92 -21.73 6.26 -6.43
CA PHE A 92 -20.82 7.40 -6.37
C PHE A 92 -19.88 7.35 -5.15
N ALA A 93 -20.42 7.00 -3.97
CA ALA A 93 -19.62 6.87 -2.75
C ALA A 93 -18.57 5.75 -2.88
N ALA A 94 -18.95 4.60 -3.43
CA ALA A 94 -18.04 3.48 -3.65
C ALA A 94 -16.90 3.87 -4.61
N GLU A 95 -17.22 4.55 -5.71
CA GLU A 95 -16.22 5.02 -6.66
C GLU A 95 -15.27 6.05 -6.02
N THR A 96 -15.81 6.99 -5.25
CA THR A 96 -15.04 8.01 -4.54
C THR A 96 -14.04 7.36 -3.57
N VAL A 97 -14.50 6.43 -2.73
CA VAL A 97 -13.63 5.71 -1.80
C VAL A 97 -12.56 4.92 -2.56
N HIS A 98 -12.93 4.28 -3.67
CA HIS A 98 -11.97 3.52 -4.48
C HIS A 98 -10.84 4.39 -5.02
N TRP A 99 -11.15 5.58 -5.54
CA TRP A 99 -10.15 6.53 -6.01
C TRP A 99 -9.32 7.13 -4.87
N LEU A 100 -9.93 7.45 -3.72
CA LEU A 100 -9.19 7.90 -2.54
C LEU A 100 -8.21 6.85 -2.04
N LEU A 101 -8.61 5.57 -2.03
CA LEU A 101 -7.72 4.47 -1.68
C LEU A 101 -6.58 4.33 -2.69
N TYR A 102 -6.85 4.40 -3.99
CA TYR A 102 -5.78 4.38 -4.99
C TYR A 102 -4.81 5.55 -4.85
N GLY A 103 -5.32 6.76 -4.64
CA GLY A 103 -4.49 7.93 -4.38
C GLY A 103 -3.63 7.73 -3.14
N SER A 104 -4.21 7.25 -2.05
CA SER A 104 -3.50 7.02 -0.78
C SER A 104 -2.40 5.95 -0.91
N LEU A 105 -2.64 4.88 -1.66
CA LEU A 105 -1.65 3.82 -1.92
C LEU A 105 -0.39 4.32 -2.63
N VAL A 106 -0.48 5.45 -3.34
CA VAL A 106 0.64 6.05 -4.07
C VAL A 106 1.23 7.22 -3.25
N LEU A 107 0.38 8.16 -2.85
CA LEU A 107 0.81 9.41 -2.20
C LEU A 107 1.50 9.17 -0.86
N VAL A 108 0.96 8.29 0.00
CA VAL A 108 1.52 8.05 1.34
C VAL A 108 2.94 7.46 1.31
N PRO A 109 3.20 6.34 0.60
CA PRO A 109 4.57 5.83 0.53
C PRO A 109 5.51 6.73 -0.28
N MET A 110 4.99 7.46 -1.27
CA MET A 110 5.80 8.42 -2.03
C MET A 110 6.29 9.58 -1.14
N THR A 111 5.43 10.16 -0.29
CA THR A 111 5.86 11.21 0.64
C THR A 111 6.87 10.68 1.67
N GLY A 112 6.67 9.45 2.16
CA GLY A 112 7.63 8.78 3.05
C GLY A 112 8.98 8.55 2.40
N TRP A 113 9.01 8.16 1.13
CA TRP A 113 10.25 7.99 0.37
C TRP A 113 10.95 9.33 0.11
N ILE A 114 10.23 10.37 -0.29
CA ILE A 114 10.78 11.72 -0.47
C ILE A 114 11.38 12.24 0.84
N HIS A 115 10.67 12.06 1.96
CA HIS A 115 11.17 12.45 3.28
C HIS A 115 12.45 11.67 3.65
N HIS A 116 12.54 10.39 3.32
CA HIS A 116 13.77 9.63 3.49
C HIS A 116 14.92 10.19 2.65
N ALA A 117 14.69 10.47 1.36
CA ALA A 117 15.72 10.98 0.46
C ALA A 117 16.23 12.37 0.89
N ALA A 118 15.37 13.16 1.55
CA ALA A 118 15.73 14.48 2.07
C ALA A 118 16.42 14.45 3.45
N THR A 119 16.51 13.29 4.11
CA THR A 119 17.04 13.16 5.48
C THR A 119 18.19 12.17 5.55
N THR A 120 19.24 12.50 6.31
CA THR A 120 20.40 11.62 6.48
C THR A 120 20.32 10.82 7.79
N GLY A 121 20.73 9.56 7.76
CA GLY A 121 21.27 8.88 8.94
C GLY A 121 20.29 8.18 9.90
N PHE A 122 19.00 8.07 9.61
CA PHE A 122 18.07 7.29 10.44
C PHE A 122 17.32 6.22 9.63
N ALA A 123 17.45 4.96 10.06
CA ALA A 123 16.74 3.79 9.55
C ALA A 123 16.75 3.66 8.01
N PRO A 124 17.81 3.07 7.41
CA PRO A 124 17.95 3.00 5.95
C PRO A 124 16.85 2.16 5.31
N ILE A 125 16.50 2.47 4.06
CA ILE A 125 15.80 1.54 3.18
C ILE A 125 16.82 0.48 2.70
N TRP A 126 16.44 -0.79 2.68
CA TRP A 126 17.36 -1.88 2.31
C TRP A 126 17.46 -2.18 0.81
N TRP A 127 16.84 -1.35 -0.02
CA TRP A 127 17.02 -1.41 -1.48
C TRP A 127 18.21 -0.54 -1.92
N PRO A 128 18.88 -0.89 -3.02
CA PRO A 128 19.99 -0.13 -3.55
C PRO A 128 19.49 1.05 -4.40
N PHE A 129 19.07 2.15 -3.75
CA PHE A 129 18.88 3.45 -4.41
C PHE A 129 18.85 4.59 -3.39
#